data_AF-A0A972LLU2-F1
#
_entry.id   AF-A0A972LLU2-F1
#
_cell.length_a   1.000
_cell.length_b   1.000
_cell.length_c   1.000
_cell.angle_alpha   90.00
_cell.angle_beta   90.00
_cell.angle_gamma   90.00
#
_symmetry.space_group_name_H-M   'P 1'
#
loop_
_entity.id
_entity.type
_entity.pdbx_description
1 polymer ?
#
loop_
_entity_poly.entity_id
_entity_poly.type
_entity_poly.pdbx_seq_one_letter_code
_entity_poly.pdbx_strand_id
1 'polypeptide(L)'
;GSLFDLALNVRLEVEGRMVGGILVAEKIQFRGDRIKIKAAVNSGSIDPGTQTFTVLGIPVRINGATEMKDDSDEEDSFGFSDIADNDYLEIKGYLTGSGANRVVIATEVEREEAETEVLLQAPVDSLANPDLTLLGVMVRTTENALFNDGQISSAAFFSQLKVGDLVKVTGVLSGTEILAEEVELEE
;
A
#
# COMPACT_ATOMS: atom_id res chain seq x y z
N GLY A 1 -15.74 -11.91 -3.53
CA GLY A 1 -14.75 -12.92 -3.89
C GLY A 1 -15.35 -14.31 -3.86
N SER A 2 -14.90 -15.17 -4.77
CA SER A 2 -15.30 -16.58 -4.87
C SER A 2 -14.34 -17.50 -4.10
N LEU A 3 -14.69 -18.78 -3.95
CA LEU A 3 -13.77 -19.80 -3.40
C LEU A 3 -12.49 -19.98 -4.24
N PHE A 4 -12.46 -19.47 -5.48
CA PHE A 4 -11.27 -19.46 -6.33
C PHE A 4 -10.30 -18.31 -6.01
N ASP A 5 -10.71 -17.33 -5.21
CA ASP A 5 -9.86 -16.20 -4.81
C ASP A 5 -9.03 -16.53 -3.55
N LEU A 6 -9.20 -17.75 -3.00
CA LEU A 6 -8.42 -18.31 -1.91
C LEU A 6 -7.02 -18.71 -2.41
N ALA A 7 -6.14 -17.74 -2.63
CA ALA A 7 -4.72 -18.02 -2.85
C ALA A 7 -4.00 -18.32 -1.53
N LEU A 8 -2.95 -19.15 -1.59
CA LEU A 8 -2.04 -19.35 -0.45
C LEU A 8 -1.50 -18.00 0.03
N ASN A 9 -1.58 -17.77 1.35
CA ASN A 9 -1.17 -16.54 2.04
C ASN A 9 -2.08 -15.32 1.88
N VAL A 10 -3.30 -15.46 1.38
CA VAL A 10 -4.30 -14.37 1.48
C VAL A 10 -4.84 -14.33 2.91
N ARG A 11 -4.71 -13.17 3.56
CA ARG A 11 -5.30 -12.94 4.89
C ARG A 11 -6.79 -12.70 4.73
N LEU A 12 -7.57 -13.61 5.29
CA LEU A 12 -9.02 -13.53 5.29
C LEU A 12 -9.49 -13.31 6.71
N GLU A 13 -10.58 -12.57 6.82
CA GLU A 13 -11.39 -12.57 8.01
C GLU A 13 -12.58 -13.48 7.78
N VAL A 14 -12.75 -14.44 8.68
CA VAL A 14 -13.84 -15.40 8.63
C VAL A 14 -14.66 -15.21 9.89
N GLU A 15 -15.88 -14.71 9.71
CA GLU A 15 -16.87 -14.60 10.79
C GLU A 15 -17.85 -15.76 10.69
N GLY A 16 -18.23 -16.32 11.83
CA GLY A 16 -19.16 -17.43 11.86
C GLY A 16 -19.37 -17.99 13.26
N ARG A 17 -20.00 -19.16 13.31
CA ARG A 17 -20.40 -19.81 14.58
C ARG A 17 -19.53 -21.02 14.86
N MET A 18 -19.13 -21.20 16.11
CA MET A 18 -18.45 -22.42 16.53
C MET A 18 -19.48 -23.55 16.73
N VAL A 19 -19.34 -24.64 15.98
CA VAL A 19 -20.14 -25.86 16.12
C VAL A 19 -19.19 -27.04 16.28
N GLY A 20 -19.17 -27.65 17.47
CA GLY A 20 -18.35 -28.84 17.72
C GLY A 20 -16.84 -28.61 17.54
N GLY A 21 -16.35 -27.39 17.82
CA GLY A 21 -14.93 -27.04 17.64
C GLY A 21 -14.56 -26.63 16.20
N ILE A 22 -15.51 -26.63 15.27
CA ILE A 22 -15.33 -26.16 13.89
C ILE A 22 -16.00 -24.78 13.76
N LEU A 23 -15.26 -23.79 13.23
CA LEU A 23 -15.85 -22.51 12.84
C LEU A 23 -16.63 -22.70 11.54
N VAL A 24 -17.96 -22.66 11.62
CA VAL A 24 -18.85 -22.66 10.46
C VAL A 24 -18.96 -21.22 9.97
N ALA A 25 -18.28 -20.93 8.86
CA ALA A 25 -18.23 -19.60 8.27
C ALA A 25 -19.61 -19.14 7.80
N GLU A 26 -20.00 -17.94 8.22
CA GLU A 26 -21.19 -17.23 7.73
C GLU A 26 -20.82 -16.11 6.77
N LYS A 27 -19.63 -15.53 6.96
CA LYS A 27 -19.08 -14.47 6.13
C LYS A 27 -17.57 -14.66 5.99
N ILE A 28 -17.10 -14.54 4.75
CA ILE A 28 -15.67 -14.52 4.43
C ILE A 28 -15.39 -13.16 3.80
N GLN A 29 -14.56 -12.35 4.45
CA GLN A 29 -14.11 -11.07 3.92
C GLN A 29 -12.67 -11.19 3.43
N PHE A 30 -12.51 -10.88 2.14
CA PHE A 30 -11.21 -10.60 1.56
C PHE A 30 -10.78 -9.21 2.05
N ARG A 31 -9.77 -9.17 2.92
CA ARG A 31 -9.08 -7.91 3.27
C ARG A 31 -8.03 -7.60 2.18
N GLY A 32 -8.46 -7.67 0.92
CA GLY A 32 -7.61 -7.93 -0.25
C GLY A 32 -6.77 -6.76 -0.73
N ASP A 33 -7.22 -5.52 -0.56
CA ASP A 33 -6.46 -4.35 -1.02
C ASP A 33 -6.27 -3.38 0.14
N ARG A 34 -5.32 -3.71 1.01
CA ARG A 34 -4.95 -2.83 2.12
C ARG A 34 -3.81 -1.90 1.76
N ILE A 35 -3.05 -2.23 0.73
CA ILE A 35 -1.94 -1.41 0.29
C ILE A 35 -2.42 -0.50 -0.83
N LYS A 36 -2.22 0.81 -0.65
CA LYS A 36 -2.33 1.80 -1.72
C LYS A 36 -1.03 2.60 -1.76
N ILE A 37 -0.45 2.75 -2.94
CA ILE A 37 0.77 3.54 -3.15
C ILE A 37 0.49 4.50 -4.30
N LYS A 38 0.77 5.79 -4.13
CA LYS A 38 0.93 6.73 -5.24
C LYS A 38 2.32 7.32 -5.19
N ALA A 39 3.13 7.03 -6.20
CA ALA A 39 4.49 7.55 -6.31
C ALA A 39 5.08 7.28 -7.70
N ALA A 40 6.18 7.97 -7.98
CA ALA A 40 7.02 7.71 -9.13
C ALA A 40 7.76 6.36 -9.04
N VAL A 41 7.87 5.64 -10.16
CA VAL A 41 8.69 4.44 -10.29
C VAL A 41 10.17 4.77 -10.05
N ASN A 42 10.82 4.02 -9.16
CA ASN A 42 12.24 4.19 -8.87
C ASN A 42 13.10 3.86 -10.09
N SER A 43 14.06 4.74 -10.40
CA SER A 43 14.91 4.57 -11.58
C SER A 43 15.73 3.28 -11.54
N GLY A 44 15.76 2.57 -12.67
CA GLY A 44 16.51 1.33 -12.85
C GLY A 44 15.96 0.13 -12.07
N SER A 45 14.72 0.20 -11.58
CA SER A 45 14.12 -0.86 -10.76
C SER A 45 13.27 -1.86 -11.55
N ILE A 46 12.97 -1.57 -12.81
CA ILE A 46 12.07 -2.38 -13.65
C ILE A 46 12.79 -3.66 -14.11
N ASP A 47 12.22 -4.82 -13.80
CA ASP A 47 12.68 -6.14 -14.23
C ASP A 47 11.57 -6.86 -15.04
N PRO A 48 11.70 -6.91 -16.37
CA PRO A 48 10.77 -7.62 -17.25
C PRO A 48 10.73 -9.13 -17.06
N GLY A 49 11.80 -9.74 -16.55
CA GLY A 49 11.88 -11.19 -16.35
C GLY A 49 10.98 -11.66 -15.20
N THR A 50 10.81 -10.80 -14.19
CA THR A 50 9.99 -11.09 -13.00
C THR A 50 8.70 -10.25 -12.93
N GLN A 51 8.50 -9.33 -13.87
CA GLN A 51 7.43 -8.33 -13.88
C GLN A 51 7.36 -7.55 -12.57
N THR A 52 8.53 -7.10 -12.09
CA THR A 52 8.65 -6.30 -10.88
C THR A 52 9.20 -4.91 -11.17
N PHE A 53 8.84 -3.96 -10.33
CA PHE A 53 9.43 -2.63 -10.26
C PHE A 53 9.37 -2.16 -8.80
N THR A 54 9.93 -1.00 -8.50
CA THR A 54 9.92 -0.44 -7.14
C THR A 54 9.31 0.96 -7.15
N VAL A 55 8.50 1.26 -6.14
CA VAL A 55 7.98 2.61 -5.84
C VAL A 55 8.23 2.90 -4.36
N LEU A 56 8.72 4.09 -4.02
CA LEU A 56 9.11 4.45 -2.63
C LEU A 56 10.13 3.46 -1.99
N GLY A 57 10.88 2.68 -2.77
CA GLY A 57 11.72 1.60 -2.24
C GLY A 57 10.97 0.30 -1.93
N ILE A 58 9.66 0.23 -2.19
CA ILE A 58 8.79 -0.93 -2.00
C ILE A 58 8.74 -1.73 -3.31
N PRO A 59 9.12 -3.02 -3.30
CA PRO A 59 9.01 -3.86 -4.49
C PRO A 59 7.54 -4.20 -4.78
N VAL A 60 7.13 -3.96 -6.01
CA VAL A 60 5.82 -4.27 -6.56
C VAL A 60 5.97 -5.31 -7.65
N ARG A 61 5.07 -6.29 -7.66
CA ARG A 61 4.97 -7.31 -8.70
C ARG A 61 3.57 -7.30 -9.29
N ILE A 62 3.49 -7.27 -10.61
CA ILE A 62 2.22 -7.47 -11.32
C ILE A 62 2.10 -8.92 -11.80
N ASN A 63 0.90 -9.35 -12.17
CA ASN A 63 0.67 -10.63 -12.83
C ASN A 63 -0.53 -10.53 -13.79
N GLY A 64 -0.91 -11.65 -14.43
CA GLY A 64 -2.01 -11.67 -15.40
C GLY A 64 -3.41 -11.36 -14.84
N ALA A 65 -3.55 -11.18 -13.53
CA ALA A 65 -4.79 -10.74 -12.87
C ALA A 65 -4.75 -9.27 -12.41
N THR A 66 -3.63 -8.56 -12.61
CA THR A 66 -3.53 -7.13 -12.32
C THR A 66 -4.32 -6.33 -13.36
N GLU A 67 -5.22 -5.47 -12.91
CA GLU A 67 -5.89 -4.48 -13.75
C GLU A 67 -4.91 -3.36 -14.09
N MET A 68 -4.76 -3.04 -15.37
CA MET A 68 -3.85 -2.02 -15.87
C MET A 68 -4.67 -0.89 -16.50
N LYS A 69 -4.44 0.34 -16.04
CA LYS A 69 -5.12 1.55 -16.54
C LYS A 69 -4.13 2.66 -16.82
N ASP A 70 -4.51 3.54 -17.72
CA ASP A 70 -3.77 4.75 -18.03
C ASP A 70 -4.74 5.90 -18.16
N ASP A 71 -4.69 6.78 -17.17
CA ASP A 71 -5.48 8.01 -17.10
C ASP A 71 -4.63 9.24 -17.51
N SER A 72 -3.37 9.01 -17.92
CA SER A 72 -2.48 10.06 -18.45
C SER A 72 -2.64 10.27 -19.97
N ASP A 73 -3.27 9.33 -20.67
CA ASP A 73 -3.56 9.46 -22.10
C ASP A 73 -4.89 8.76 -22.46
N GLU A 74 -5.61 9.27 -23.45
CA GLU A 74 -7.02 8.91 -23.68
C GLU A 74 -7.20 7.59 -24.46
N GLU A 75 -6.18 7.01 -25.09
CA GLU A 75 -6.38 6.01 -26.17
C GLU A 75 -5.33 4.88 -26.31
N ASP A 76 -4.41 4.65 -25.37
CA ASP A 76 -3.43 3.56 -25.50
C ASP A 76 -3.66 2.38 -24.54
N SER A 77 -3.42 1.16 -25.04
CA SER A 77 -3.39 -0.02 -24.20
C SER A 77 -2.20 0.05 -23.26
N PHE A 78 -2.45 -0.03 -21.95
CA PHE A 78 -1.40 0.03 -20.93
C PHE A 78 -1.07 -1.35 -20.35
N GLY A 79 0.22 -1.67 -20.28
CA GLY A 79 0.74 -2.88 -19.67
C GLY A 79 2.15 -2.70 -19.11
N PHE A 80 2.75 -3.79 -18.65
CA PHE A 80 4.08 -3.75 -18.00
C PHE A 80 5.17 -3.12 -18.87
N SER A 81 5.14 -3.38 -20.18
CA SER A 81 6.15 -2.86 -21.11
C SER A 81 6.12 -1.35 -21.25
N ASP A 82 5.01 -0.73 -20.86
CA ASP A 82 4.76 0.70 -21.00
C ASP A 82 5.13 1.47 -19.73
N ILE A 83 5.37 0.75 -18.62
CA ILE A 83 5.89 1.33 -17.38
C ILE A 83 7.35 1.75 -17.61
N ALA A 84 7.65 3.01 -17.34
CA ALA A 84 8.97 3.60 -17.41
C ALA A 84 9.44 4.16 -16.06
N ASP A 85 10.75 4.40 -15.97
CA ASP A 85 11.34 5.12 -14.84
C ASP A 85 10.67 6.49 -14.69
N ASN A 86 10.29 6.83 -13.45
CA ASN A 86 9.60 8.07 -13.07
C ASN A 86 8.13 8.19 -13.51
N ASP A 87 7.52 7.15 -14.08
CA ASP A 87 6.06 7.13 -14.24
C ASP A 87 5.39 7.25 -12.87
N TYR A 88 4.38 8.10 -12.77
CA TYR A 88 3.59 8.26 -11.55
C TYR A 88 2.44 7.27 -11.57
N LEU A 89 2.46 6.32 -10.63
CA LEU A 89 1.51 5.21 -10.60
C LEU A 89 0.68 5.23 -9.32
N GLU A 90 -0.64 5.09 -9.44
CA GLU A 90 -1.51 4.59 -8.38
C GLU A 90 -1.50 3.05 -8.41
N ILE A 91 -1.16 2.43 -7.29
CA ILE A 91 -1.04 0.98 -7.15
C ILE A 91 -1.89 0.54 -5.97
N LYS A 92 -2.80 -0.40 -6.20
CA LYS A 92 -3.51 -1.13 -5.15
C LYS A 92 -3.04 -2.57 -5.10
N GLY A 93 -3.05 -3.15 -3.91
CA GLY A 93 -2.78 -4.58 -3.79
C GLY A 93 -2.63 -5.09 -2.38
N TYR A 94 -2.03 -6.28 -2.28
CA TYR A 94 -1.77 -6.96 -1.04
C TYR A 94 -0.31 -7.29 -0.86
N LEU A 95 0.08 -7.34 0.41
CA LEU A 95 1.41 -7.74 0.83
C LEU A 95 1.56 -9.27 0.81
N THR A 96 2.63 -9.76 0.22
CA THR A 96 3.11 -11.13 0.37
C THR A 96 4.52 -11.17 0.94
N GLY A 97 4.96 -12.33 1.43
CA GLY A 97 6.25 -12.50 2.07
C GLY A 97 6.29 -11.96 3.51
N SER A 98 7.49 -11.85 4.07
CA SER A 98 7.70 -11.44 5.46
C SER A 98 9.05 -10.75 5.63
N GLY A 99 9.15 -9.80 6.57
CA GLY A 99 10.38 -9.08 6.86
C GLY A 99 10.91 -8.33 5.64
N ALA A 100 12.19 -8.55 5.30
CA ALA A 100 12.84 -7.92 4.16
C ALA A 100 12.41 -8.49 2.79
N ASN A 101 11.73 -9.64 2.75
CA ASN A 101 11.28 -10.30 1.52
C ASN A 101 9.83 -9.95 1.17
N ARG A 102 9.31 -8.84 1.71
CA ARG A 102 7.95 -8.40 1.45
C ARG A 102 7.86 -7.83 0.04
N VAL A 103 6.80 -8.20 -0.66
CA VAL A 103 6.48 -7.71 -2.01
C VAL A 103 5.00 -7.36 -2.05
N VAL A 104 4.66 -6.24 -2.68
CA VAL A 104 3.27 -5.89 -2.98
C VAL A 104 2.88 -6.58 -4.27
N ILE A 105 1.86 -7.44 -4.22
CA ILE A 105 1.23 -7.98 -5.42
C ILE A 105 0.13 -7.02 -5.83
N ALA A 106 0.31 -6.38 -6.98
CA ALA A 106 -0.65 -5.40 -7.48
C ALA A 106 -1.92 -6.10 -7.99
N THR A 107 -3.06 -5.60 -7.55
CA THR A 107 -4.38 -5.93 -8.09
C THR A 107 -4.81 -4.89 -9.13
N GLU A 108 -4.33 -3.66 -8.98
CA GLU A 108 -4.55 -2.55 -9.91
C GLU A 108 -3.27 -1.71 -10.00
N VAL A 109 -2.91 -1.31 -11.22
CA VAL A 109 -1.87 -0.32 -11.53
C VAL A 109 -2.46 0.67 -12.52
N GLU A 110 -2.47 1.92 -12.13
CA GLU A 110 -3.02 3.04 -12.91
C GLU A 110 -1.93 4.08 -13.09
N ARG A 111 -1.60 4.41 -14.34
CA ARG A 111 -0.70 5.53 -14.64
C ARG A 111 -1.50 6.83 -14.62
N GLU A 112 -1.03 7.78 -13.83
CA GLU A 112 -1.63 9.11 -13.70
C GLU A 112 -0.64 10.18 -14.17
N GLU A 113 -1.10 11.43 -14.23
CA GLU A 113 -0.25 12.59 -14.46
C GLU A 113 0.83 12.71 -13.37
N ALA A 114 1.98 13.26 -13.74
CA ALA A 114 3.11 13.36 -12.82
C ALA A 114 2.83 14.35 -11.68
N GLU A 115 2.94 13.87 -10.44
CA GLU A 115 2.79 14.68 -9.23
C GLU A 115 4.01 14.58 -8.29
N THR A 116 4.16 15.58 -7.42
CA THR A 116 5.21 15.60 -6.38
C THR A 116 4.76 14.97 -5.07
N GLU A 117 3.44 14.96 -4.83
CA GLU A 117 2.85 14.34 -3.66
C GLU A 117 3.00 12.82 -3.76
N VAL A 118 3.21 12.16 -2.63
CA VAL A 118 3.20 10.71 -2.52
C VAL A 118 2.18 10.27 -1.50
N LEU A 119 1.55 9.13 -1.76
CA LEU A 119 0.63 8.48 -0.85
C LEU A 119 1.13 7.07 -0.53
N LEU A 120 1.15 6.71 0.75
CA LEU A 120 1.40 5.35 1.20
C LEU A 120 0.36 4.97 2.25
N GLN A 121 -0.50 4.03 1.89
CA GLN A 121 -1.38 3.33 2.81
C GLN A 121 -0.87 1.93 3.06
N ALA A 122 -0.51 1.62 4.30
CA ALA A 122 -0.04 0.30 4.67
C ALA A 122 -0.12 0.04 6.19
N PRO A 123 -0.03 -1.24 6.62
CA PRO A 123 0.12 -1.56 8.03
C PRO A 123 1.39 -0.96 8.63
N VAL A 124 1.28 -0.47 9.86
CA VAL A 124 2.42 0.02 10.64
C VAL A 124 3.38 -1.12 10.96
N ASP A 125 4.65 -0.94 10.59
CA ASP A 125 5.75 -1.86 10.97
C ASP A 125 6.32 -1.53 12.33
N SER A 126 6.55 -0.24 12.59
CA SER A 126 7.13 0.23 13.83
C SER A 126 6.70 1.66 14.14
N LEU A 127 6.73 2.00 15.43
CA LEU A 127 6.36 3.31 15.96
C LEU A 127 7.57 3.91 16.68
N ALA A 128 7.88 5.16 16.37
CA ALA A 128 8.96 5.92 16.97
C ALA A 128 8.55 7.40 17.10
N ASN A 129 7.53 7.66 17.93
CA ASN A 129 6.89 8.98 18.06
C ASN A 129 7.90 10.16 18.00
N PRO A 130 7.71 11.12 17.08
CA PRO A 130 6.51 11.31 16.25
C PRO A 130 6.60 10.63 14.87
N ASP A 131 7.54 9.72 14.67
CA ASP A 131 7.74 9.01 13.40
C ASP A 131 7.12 7.60 13.43
N LEU A 132 6.91 7.04 12.24
CA LEU A 132 6.46 5.67 12.04
C LEU A 132 7.12 5.05 10.81
N THR A 133 7.04 3.73 10.67
CA THR A 133 7.52 3.02 9.47
C THR A 133 6.39 2.22 8.85
N LEU A 134 6.21 2.36 7.54
CA LEU A 134 5.21 1.65 6.74
C LEU A 134 5.93 0.88 5.63
N LEU A 135 5.83 -0.45 5.62
CA LEU A 135 6.52 -1.32 4.65
C LEU A 135 8.04 -1.04 4.51
N GLY A 136 8.71 -0.68 5.61
CA GLY A 136 10.12 -0.30 5.61
C GLY A 136 10.42 1.13 5.16
N VAL A 137 9.42 1.90 4.73
CA VAL A 137 9.52 3.34 4.43
C VAL A 137 9.36 4.12 5.72
N MET A 138 10.37 4.93 6.06
CA MET A 138 10.27 5.79 7.23
C MET A 138 9.42 7.02 6.90
N VAL A 139 8.46 7.31 7.77
CA VAL A 139 7.59 8.47 7.70
C VAL A 139 7.98 9.42 8.81
N ARG A 140 8.46 10.61 8.42
CA ARG A 140 8.77 11.71 9.31
C ARG A 140 7.55 12.59 9.45
N THR A 141 7.04 12.77 10.67
CA THR A 141 6.01 13.79 10.89
C THR A 141 6.65 15.07 11.39
N THR A 142 6.20 16.20 10.84
CA THR A 142 6.66 17.53 11.25
C THR A 142 5.60 18.18 12.14
N GLU A 143 5.93 19.33 12.73
CA GLU A 143 4.97 20.11 13.52
C GLU A 143 3.73 20.54 12.70
N ASN A 144 3.83 20.54 11.37
CA ASN A 144 2.75 20.91 10.46
C ASN A 144 1.90 19.71 9.98
N ALA A 145 2.29 18.48 10.31
CA ALA A 145 1.55 17.30 9.88
C ALA A 145 0.14 17.29 10.51
N LEU A 146 -0.87 17.08 9.67
CA LEU A 146 -2.26 16.88 10.10
C LEU A 146 -2.48 15.41 10.45
N PHE A 147 -3.26 15.18 11.52
CA PHE A 147 -3.60 13.82 11.96
C PHE A 147 -5.12 13.65 11.95
N ASN A 148 -5.62 12.67 11.18
CA ASN A 148 -7.04 12.45 10.89
C ASN A 148 -7.75 13.76 10.50
N ASP A 149 -7.42 14.33 9.34
CA ASP A 149 -7.95 15.63 8.87
C ASP A 149 -7.71 16.80 9.86
N GLY A 150 -6.65 16.72 10.68
CA GLY A 150 -6.37 17.69 11.75
C GLY A 150 -7.35 17.66 12.93
N GLN A 151 -8.18 16.61 13.04
CA GLN A 151 -9.16 16.46 14.12
C GLN A 151 -8.53 16.10 15.46
N ILE A 152 -7.33 15.50 15.44
CA ILE A 152 -6.63 15.10 16.66
C ILE A 152 -5.17 15.57 16.66
N SER A 153 -4.59 15.70 17.85
CA SER A 153 -3.17 16.02 18.00
C SER A 153 -2.30 14.80 17.67
N SER A 154 -1.04 15.05 17.27
CA SER A 154 -0.02 13.99 17.13
C SER A 154 0.05 13.10 18.37
N ALA A 155 0.07 13.68 19.58
CA ALA A 155 0.11 12.93 20.82
C ALA A 155 -1.11 12.00 21.00
N ALA A 156 -2.31 12.47 20.62
CA ALA A 156 -3.52 11.65 20.67
C ALA A 156 -3.46 10.53 19.60
N PHE A 157 -3.05 10.85 18.37
CA PHE A 157 -2.90 9.88 17.28
C PHE A 157 -1.92 8.74 17.63
N PHE A 158 -0.72 9.07 18.13
CA PHE A 158 0.26 8.05 18.52
C PHE A 158 -0.12 7.27 19.80
N SER A 159 -1.08 7.78 20.60
CA SER A 159 -1.59 7.06 21.77
C SER A 159 -2.59 5.95 21.41
N GLN A 160 -3.30 6.09 20.29
CA GLN A 160 -4.24 5.08 19.79
C GLN A 160 -3.57 4.07 18.84
N LEU A 161 -2.51 4.49 18.14
CA LEU A 161 -1.88 3.72 17.08
C LEU A 161 -1.08 2.51 17.60
N LYS A 162 -1.16 1.40 16.88
CA LYS A 162 -0.45 0.14 17.17
C LYS A 162 0.21 -0.42 15.91
N VAL A 163 1.26 -1.21 16.12
CA VAL A 163 1.88 -2.01 15.04
C VAL A 163 0.81 -2.91 14.42
N GLY A 164 0.73 -2.89 13.09
CA GLY A 164 -0.26 -3.61 12.30
C GLY A 164 -1.54 -2.85 12.01
N ASP A 165 -1.78 -1.69 12.64
CA ASP A 165 -2.88 -0.80 12.26
C ASP A 165 -2.65 -0.26 10.85
N LEU A 166 -3.73 -0.06 10.10
CA LEU A 166 -3.66 0.47 8.75
C LEU A 166 -3.59 1.99 8.81
N VAL A 167 -2.57 2.57 8.20
CA VAL A 167 -2.38 4.02 8.17
C VAL A 167 -2.17 4.46 6.73
N LYS A 168 -2.80 5.57 6.36
CA LYS A 168 -2.56 6.31 5.14
C LYS A 168 -1.72 7.54 5.46
N VAL A 169 -0.68 7.75 4.67
CA VAL A 169 0.20 8.92 4.76
C VAL A 169 0.23 9.60 3.41
N THR A 170 0.06 10.92 3.43
CA THR A 170 0.27 11.80 2.28
C THR A 170 1.39 12.79 2.59
N GLY A 171 2.23 13.11 1.61
CA GLY A 171 3.26 14.11 1.77
C GLY A 171 4.28 14.11 0.64
N VAL A 172 5.54 14.43 0.96
CA VAL A 172 6.61 14.56 -0.05
C VAL A 172 7.75 13.60 0.23
N LEU A 173 8.25 12.92 -0.81
CA LEU A 173 9.42 12.06 -0.70
C LEU A 173 10.70 12.91 -0.56
N SER A 174 11.47 12.66 0.50
CA SER A 174 12.79 13.26 0.74
C SER A 174 13.83 12.15 0.91
N GLY A 175 14.61 11.91 -0.15
CA GLY A 175 15.51 10.76 -0.20
C GLY A 175 14.73 9.44 -0.21
N THR A 176 14.75 8.71 0.91
CA THR A 176 14.01 7.45 1.09
C THR A 176 12.93 7.55 2.18
N GLU A 177 12.67 8.75 2.67
CA GLU A 177 11.72 9.02 3.76
C GLU A 177 10.55 9.86 3.23
N ILE A 178 9.34 9.63 3.72
CA ILE A 178 8.20 10.52 3.44
C ILE A 178 8.16 11.58 4.52
N LEU A 179 8.24 12.86 4.13
CA LEU A 179 7.88 13.98 4.99
C LEU A 179 6.36 14.11 4.95
N ALA A 180 5.69 13.66 6.01
CA ALA A 180 4.24 13.62 6.08
C ALA A 180 3.65 15.03 6.22
N GLU A 181 2.69 15.31 5.37
CA GLU A 181 1.77 16.45 5.49
C GLU A 181 0.47 16.02 6.17
N GLU A 182 0.04 14.78 5.94
CA GLU A 182 -1.13 14.18 6.55
C GLU A 182 -0.93 12.71 6.90
N VAL A 183 -1.46 12.29 8.05
CA VAL A 183 -1.44 10.91 8.55
C VAL A 183 -2.82 10.54 9.08
N GLU A 184 -3.41 9.49 8.51
CA GLU A 184 -4.78 9.04 8.81
C GLU A 184 -4.80 7.58 9.24
N LEU A 185 -5.61 7.28 10.26
CA LEU A 185 -5.89 5.90 10.66
C LEU A 185 -7.05 5.36 9.82
N GLU A 186 -6.81 4.23 9.15
CA GLU A 186 -7.79 3.56 8.28
C GLU A 186 -8.44 2.36 8.99
N GLU A 187 -9.67 2.00 8.59
CA GLU A 187 -10.45 0.88 9.15
C GLU A 187 -10.14 -0.50 8.50
#